data_AF-A0A494XTL0-F1
#
_entry.id   AF-A0A494XTL0-F1
#
_cell.length_a   1.000
_cell.length_b   1.000
_cell.length_c   1.000
_cell.angle_alpha   90.00
_cell.angle_beta   90.00
_cell.angle_gamma   90.00
#
_symmetry.space_group_name_H-M   'P 1'
#
loop_
_entity.id
_entity.type
_entity.pdbx_description
1 polymer ?
#
loop_
_entity_poly.entity_id
_entity_poly.type
_entity_poly.pdbx_seq_one_letter_code
_entity_poly.pdbx_strand_id
1 'polypeptide(L)' 'MGGIKMNKDADKNEPTVVEPFNAATEHLQQIIGVPNKSVDLKSMPKPIRWFGYFFVGFIICALLTLVLIQLFY' A
#
# COMPACT_ATOMS: atom_id res chain seq x y z
N MET A 1 8.82 -56.01 -38.14
CA MET A 1 9.60 -55.47 -37.00
C MET A 1 10.26 -54.19 -37.47
N GLY A 2 10.11 -53.02 -36.88
CA GLY A 2 9.30 -52.53 -35.76
C GLY A 2 9.36 -50.99 -35.86
N GLY A 3 8.21 -50.33 -35.82
CA GLY A 3 8.15 -48.88 -35.89
C GLY A 3 8.67 -48.27 -34.59
N ILE A 4 9.60 -47.34 -34.68
CA ILE A 4 10.04 -46.54 -33.53
C ILE A 4 8.93 -45.51 -33.26
N LYS A 5 8.16 -45.77 -32.20
CA LYS A 5 7.23 -44.80 -31.61
C LYS A 5 8.08 -43.78 -30.85
N MET A 6 8.22 -42.56 -31.38
CA MET A 6 8.80 -41.47 -30.61
C MET A 6 7.86 -41.15 -29.45
N ASN A 7 8.36 -41.43 -28.24
CA ASN A 7 7.65 -41.21 -27.00
C ASN A 7 7.48 -39.70 -26.75
N LYS A 8 6.25 -39.27 -26.52
CA LYS A 8 5.86 -37.86 -26.35
C LYS A 8 5.93 -37.45 -24.88
N ASP A 9 7.02 -37.81 -24.21
CA ASP A 9 7.19 -37.62 -22.77
C ASP A 9 8.50 -36.89 -22.46
N ALA A 10 8.77 -35.75 -23.09
CA ALA A 10 9.91 -34.93 -22.68
C ALA A 10 9.74 -33.47 -23.10
N ASP A 11 8.69 -32.82 -22.62
CA ASP A 11 8.81 -31.39 -22.32
C ASP A 11 7.83 -31.02 -21.19
N LYS A 12 8.31 -31.15 -19.96
CA LYS A 12 7.74 -30.48 -18.79
C LYS A 12 8.75 -29.46 -18.30
N ASN A 13 9.27 -28.61 -19.19
CA ASN A 13 9.78 -27.33 -18.76
C ASN A 13 8.56 -26.42 -18.63
N GLU A 14 7.87 -26.48 -17.49
CA GLU A 14 7.18 -25.26 -17.07
C GLU A 14 8.27 -24.21 -16.94
N PRO A 15 8.23 -23.11 -17.72
CA PRO A 15 9.10 -21.99 -17.42
C PRO A 15 8.71 -21.58 -16.02
N THR A 16 9.59 -21.77 -15.04
CA THR A 16 9.48 -21.12 -13.73
C THR A 16 9.62 -19.64 -14.03
N VAL A 17 8.50 -19.01 -14.40
CA VAL A 17 8.34 -17.57 -14.47
C VAL A 17 8.59 -17.14 -13.04
N VAL A 18 9.82 -16.71 -12.77
CA VAL A 18 10.16 -16.08 -11.50
C VAL A 18 9.35 -14.81 -11.50
N GLU A 19 8.15 -14.88 -10.92
CA GLU A 19 7.29 -13.71 -10.83
C GLU A 19 8.10 -12.62 -10.14
N PRO A 20 8.24 -11.44 -10.77
CA PRO A 20 9.03 -10.39 -10.18
C PRO A 20 8.45 -10.09 -8.79
N PHE A 21 9.31 -9.77 -7.83
CA PHE A 21 8.88 -9.43 -6.46
C PHE A 21 7.76 -8.37 -6.41
N ASN A 22 7.68 -7.53 -7.45
CA ASN A 22 6.61 -6.56 -7.68
C ASN A 22 5.22 -7.22 -7.87
N ALA A 23 5.12 -8.38 -8.53
CA ALA A 23 3.87 -9.11 -8.70
C ALA A 23 3.35 -9.66 -7.37
N ALA A 24 4.22 -10.23 -6.52
CA ALA A 24 3.86 -10.65 -5.17
C ALA A 24 3.45 -9.45 -4.30
N THR A 25 4.16 -8.33 -4.41
CA THR A 25 3.85 -7.10 -3.66
C THR A 25 2.53 -6.47 -4.12
N GLU A 26 2.26 -6.45 -5.42
CA GLU A 26 1.01 -5.93 -6.01
C GLU A 26 -0.18 -6.84 -5.68
N HIS A 27 0.00 -8.16 -5.74
CA HIS A 27 -1.03 -9.10 -5.33
C HIS A 27 -1.31 -9.00 -3.83
N LEU A 28 -0.27 -8.86 -3.01
CA LEU A 28 -0.42 -8.55 -1.60
C LEU A 28 -1.18 -7.24 -1.44
N GLN A 29 -0.75 -6.12 -2.02
CA GLN A 29 -1.46 -4.84 -1.95
C GLN A 29 -2.94 -4.92 -2.36
N GLN A 30 -3.27 -5.77 -3.33
CA GLN A 30 -4.64 -6.08 -3.75
C GLN A 30 -5.40 -6.90 -2.69
N ILE A 31 -4.76 -7.86 -2.01
CA ILE A 31 -5.35 -8.69 -0.95
C ILE A 31 -5.50 -7.91 0.37
N ILE A 32 -4.44 -7.25 0.84
CA ILE A 32 -4.48 -6.41 2.06
C ILE A 32 -5.21 -5.09 1.82
N GLY A 33 -5.48 -4.73 0.57
CA GLY A 33 -6.32 -3.60 0.20
C GLY A 33 -5.83 -2.32 0.86
N VAL A 34 -4.58 -1.93 0.61
CA VAL A 34 -4.13 -0.61 1.06
C VAL A 34 -4.93 0.43 0.31
N PRO A 35 -5.75 1.25 0.99
CA PRO A 35 -6.57 2.23 0.30
C PRO A 35 -5.65 3.27 -0.33
N ASN A 36 -5.43 3.18 -1.64
CA ASN A 36 -4.71 4.18 -2.44
C ASN A 36 -5.54 5.44 -2.70
N LYS A 37 -6.63 5.63 -1.93
CA LYS A 37 -7.52 6.78 -2.07
C LYS A 37 -7.09 7.83 -1.06
N SER A 38 -6.90 9.06 -1.54
CA SER A 38 -6.73 10.23 -0.69
C SER A 38 -7.85 10.28 0.36
N VAL A 39 -7.46 10.48 1.61
CA VAL A 39 -8.33 10.47 2.77
C VAL A 39 -9.47 11.48 2.61
N ASP A 40 -10.70 10.99 2.40
CA ASP A 40 -11.89 11.83 2.33
C ASP A 40 -12.44 12.07 3.74
N LEU A 41 -12.12 13.23 4.30
CA LEU A 41 -12.59 13.67 5.61
C LEU A 41 -14.13 13.66 5.70
N LYS A 42 -14.86 13.87 4.59
CA LYS A 42 -16.34 13.89 4.54
C LYS A 42 -16.97 12.49 4.62
N SER A 43 -16.23 11.43 4.33
CA SER A 43 -16.70 10.05 4.45
C SER A 43 -16.56 9.47 5.87
N MET A 44 -15.79 10.12 6.75
CA MET A 44 -15.49 9.59 8.08
C MET A 44 -16.64 9.70 9.10
N PRO A 45 -16.72 8.76 10.07
CA PRO A 45 -17.60 8.87 11.23
C PRO A 45 -17.32 10.14 12.06
N LYS A 46 -18.39 10.75 12.60
CA LYS A 46 -18.31 12.01 13.37
C LYS A 46 -17.24 12.01 14.48
N PRO A 47 -17.04 10.93 15.27
CA PRO A 47 -16.03 10.93 16.34
C PRO A 47 -14.60 11.04 15.80
N ILE A 48 -14.26 10.26 14.77
CA ILE A 48 -12.94 10.28 14.13
C ILE A 48 -12.67 11.64 13.48
N ARG A 49 -13.69 12.22 12.85
CA ARG A 49 -13.57 13.56 12.25
C ARG A 49 -13.26 14.63 13.31
N TRP A 50 -13.92 14.59 14.46
CA TRP A 50 -13.67 15.54 15.55
C TRP A 50 -12.27 15.38 16.15
N PHE A 51 -11.82 14.13 16.34
CA PHE A 51 -10.45 13.84 16.76
C PHE A 51 -9.42 14.42 15.78
N GLY A 52 -9.63 14.23 14.47
CA GLY A 52 -8.76 14.81 13.44
C GLY A 52 -8.70 16.34 13.51
N TYR A 53 -9.85 17.02 13.65
CA TYR A 53 -9.87 18.48 13.79
C TYR A 53 -9.20 18.98 15.07
N PHE A 54 -9.38 18.28 16.19
CA PHE A 54 -8.67 18.60 17.44
C PHE A 54 -7.15 18.51 17.26
N PHE A 55 -6.68 17.43 16.62
CA PHE A 55 -5.26 17.20 16.40
C PHE A 55 -4.64 18.25 15.46
N VAL A 56 -5.32 18.57 14.36
CA VAL A 56 -4.89 19.64 13.44
C VAL A 56 -4.83 20.99 14.16
N GLY A 57 -5.85 21.32 14.96
CA GLY A 57 -5.85 22.53 15.77
C GLY A 57 -4.69 22.59 16.75
N PHE A 58 -4.41 21.48 17.44
CA PHE A 58 -3.28 21.36 18.36
C PHE A 58 -1.94 21.59 17.67
N ILE A 59 -1.72 20.98 16.49
CA ILE A 59 -0.50 21.16 15.70
C ILE A 59 -0.32 22.63 15.31
N ILE A 60 -1.38 23.30 14.85
CA ILE A 60 -1.33 24.72 14.48
C ILE A 60 -0.95 25.57 15.70
N CYS A 61 -1.58 25.35 16.86
CA CYS A 61 -1.24 26.06 18.08
C CYS A 61 0.22 25.82 18.50
N ALA A 62 0.70 24.58 18.44
CA ALA A 62 2.08 24.24 18.78
C ALA A 62 3.09 24.96 17.87
N LEU A 63 2.83 24.97 16.57
CA LEU A 63 3.67 25.70 15.59
C LEU A 63 3.65 27.20 15.85
N LEU A 64 2.49 27.79 16.12
CA LEU A 64 2.38 29.21 16.47
C LEU A 64 3.18 29.53 17.73
N THR A 65 3.07 28.71 18.78
CA THR A 65 3.85 28.89 20.01
C THR A 65 5.35 28.82 19.75
N LEU A 66 5.81 27.89 18.90
CA LEU A 66 7.23 27.77 18.54
C LEU A 66 7.72 29.05 17.82
N VAL A 67 6.94 29.55 16.87
CA VAL A 67 7.25 30.81 16.17
C VAL A 67 7.30 31.99 17.14
N LEU A 68 6.35 32.08 18.07
CA LEU A 68 6.35 33.13 19.09
C LEU A 68 7.58 33.03 19.99
N ILE A 69 7.94 31.84 20.45
CA ILE A 69 9.16 31.64 21.24
C ILE A 69 10.38 32.14 20.45
N GLN A 70 10.54 31.73 19.20
CA GLN A 70 11.65 32.15 18.34
C GLN A 70 11.69 33.67 18.09
N LEU A 71 10.56 34.37 18.16
CA LEU A 71 10.47 35.81 17.94
C LEU A 71 10.79 36.61 19.21
N PHE A 72 10.44 36.09 20.39
CA PHE A 72 10.54 36.79 21.67
C PHE A 72 11.72 36.34 22.55
N TYR A 73 12.34 35.20 22.25
CA TYR A 73 13.51 34.65 22.92
C TYR A 73 14.64 34.38 21.91
#